data_AF-A0A667ZJI0-F1
#
_entry.id   AF-A0A667ZJI0-F1
#
_cell.length_a   1.000
_cell.length_b   1.000
_cell.length_c   1.000
_cell.angle_alpha   90.00
_cell.angle_beta   90.00
_cell.angle_gamma   90.00
#
_symmetry.space_group_name_H-M   'P 1'
#
loop_
_entity.id
_entity.type
_entity.pdbx_description
1 polymer ?
#
loop_
_entity_poly.entity_id
_entity_poly.type
_entity_poly.pdbx_seq_one_letter_code
_entity_poly.pdbx_strand_id
1 'polypeptide(L)'
;MARVVKVFRTLRNHWKKSTFAVCVLSYGGHWLYGKHCDQVMRTEACLEAREYGRQQIAPQEQLRKATVILNPAACGGKANNLFEKNAAPILHLAGVEVTIVKTDYEGQAKKLMELMEHTDMLIVAGGDGTLQEVVTGLLRRPDQEKFSQVPIGFIPLGSQNSLSPSLHLLSDNKVKHITSATLSILKGETIPLDVLQIKGEKEQPVFALLGLRWGAFRDAAATISKYWYLGPLKTKAAHWFSTLREWPLVREASVSYLAPSLRPPDEPLQKPPRPNLLSRIARRLKNYWSPPVEGSITETVSRVLCLPRRVEAVLAARGDQLHINACGLRMGCQKMSWRWNVEVVQ
;
A
#
# COMPACT_ATOMS: atom_id res chain seq x y z
N MET A 1 35.56 -43.64 -22.52
CA MET A 1 34.83 -43.91 -23.78
C MET A 1 33.64 -44.86 -23.59
N ALA A 2 33.83 -46.13 -23.22
CA ALA A 2 32.75 -47.14 -23.17
C ALA A 2 31.55 -46.80 -22.25
N ARG A 3 31.80 -46.19 -21.09
CA ARG A 3 30.73 -45.76 -20.17
C ARG A 3 29.85 -44.65 -20.76
N VAL A 4 30.46 -43.68 -21.43
CA VAL A 4 29.76 -42.56 -22.08
C VAL A 4 28.90 -43.08 -23.25
N VAL A 5 29.47 -43.96 -24.09
CA VAL A 5 28.73 -44.59 -25.19
C VAL A 5 27.54 -45.42 -24.67
N LYS A 6 27.71 -46.13 -23.55
CA LYS A 6 26.63 -46.88 -22.89
C LYS A 6 25.51 -45.94 -22.42
N VAL A 7 25.85 -44.81 -21.79
CA VAL A 7 24.88 -43.79 -21.35
C VAL A 7 24.12 -43.21 -22.53
N PHE A 8 24.79 -42.83 -23.62
CA PHE A 8 24.13 -42.33 -24.84
C PHE A 8 23.19 -43.37 -25.47
N ARG A 9 23.59 -44.65 -25.48
CA ARG A 9 22.75 -45.74 -26.00
C ARG A 9 21.51 -45.95 -25.13
N THR A 10 21.65 -45.87 -23.82
CA THR A 10 20.53 -45.95 -22.87
C THR A 10 19.58 -44.76 -22.99
N LEU A 11 20.11 -43.53 -23.11
CA LEU A 11 19.32 -42.32 -23.34
C LEU A 11 18.52 -42.42 -24.66
N ARG A 12 19.13 -42.93 -25.73
CA ARG A 12 18.47 -43.14 -27.02
C ARG A 12 17.37 -44.22 -26.94
N ASN A 13 17.65 -45.34 -26.28
CA ASN A 13 16.69 -46.45 -26.16
C ASN A 13 15.49 -46.09 -25.25
N HIS A 14 15.67 -45.17 -24.30
CA HIS A 14 14.62 -44.69 -23.41
C HIS A 14 14.40 -43.18 -23.54
N TRP A 15 14.31 -42.67 -24.77
CA TRP A 15 14.21 -41.23 -25.03
C TRP A 15 13.04 -40.56 -24.29
N LYS A 16 11.85 -41.21 -24.25
CA LYS A 16 10.67 -40.70 -23.53
C LYS A 16 10.87 -40.59 -22.01
N LYS A 17 11.58 -41.55 -21.38
CA LYS A 17 11.86 -41.52 -19.94
C LYS A 17 12.93 -40.47 -19.61
N SER A 18 13.91 -40.35 -20.50
CA SER A 18 15.01 -39.41 -20.36
C SER A 18 14.53 -37.96 -20.52
N THR A 19 13.68 -37.67 -21.50
CA THR A 19 13.08 -36.34 -21.66
C THR A 19 12.20 -35.96 -20.47
N PHE A 20 11.36 -36.88 -19.99
CA PHE A 20 10.56 -36.65 -18.80
C PHE A 20 11.43 -36.35 -17.56
N ALA A 21 12.49 -37.13 -17.33
CA ALA A 21 13.41 -36.89 -16.22
C ALA A 21 14.09 -35.53 -16.32
N VAL A 22 14.54 -35.13 -17.52
CA VAL A 22 15.13 -33.79 -17.74
C VAL A 22 14.13 -32.68 -17.45
N CYS A 23 12.88 -32.79 -17.91
CA CYS A 23 11.82 -31.81 -17.63
C CYS A 23 11.52 -31.70 -16.13
N VAL A 24 11.45 -32.81 -15.41
CA VAL A 24 11.20 -32.82 -13.97
C VAL A 24 12.38 -32.21 -13.20
N LEU A 25 13.61 -32.57 -13.57
CA LEU A 25 14.81 -32.02 -12.92
C LEU A 25 14.98 -30.54 -13.22
N SER A 26 14.73 -30.08 -14.45
CA SER A 26 14.82 -28.66 -14.79
C SER A 26 13.75 -27.84 -14.07
N TYR A 27 12.51 -28.34 -14.03
CA TYR A 27 11.43 -27.70 -13.28
C TYR A 27 11.72 -27.66 -11.77
N GLY A 28 12.14 -28.78 -11.19
CA GLY A 28 12.49 -28.88 -9.78
C GLY A 28 13.67 -28.00 -9.40
N GLY A 29 14.71 -27.96 -10.25
CA GLY A 29 15.86 -27.08 -10.10
C GLY A 29 15.47 -25.60 -10.14
N HIS A 30 14.63 -25.19 -11.11
CA HIS A 30 14.10 -23.83 -11.18
C HIS A 30 13.25 -23.47 -9.95
N TRP A 31 12.39 -24.37 -9.48
CA TRP A 31 11.58 -24.17 -8.29
C TRP A 31 12.43 -24.01 -7.02
N LEU A 32 13.44 -24.88 -6.84
CA LEU A 32 14.39 -24.81 -5.72
C LEU A 32 15.22 -23.53 -5.78
N TYR A 33 15.68 -23.14 -6.96
CA TYR A 33 16.40 -21.90 -7.18
C TYR A 33 15.55 -20.69 -6.76
N GLY A 34 14.28 -20.65 -7.18
CA GLY A 34 13.35 -19.60 -6.74
C GLY A 34 13.18 -19.56 -5.22
N LYS A 35 13.08 -20.73 -4.55
CA LYS A 35 13.02 -20.80 -3.08
C LYS A 35 14.28 -20.28 -2.41
N HIS A 36 15.45 -20.58 -2.97
CA HIS A 36 16.73 -20.08 -2.48
C HIS A 36 16.81 -18.55 -2.62
N CYS A 37 16.47 -18.01 -3.80
CA CYS A 37 16.42 -16.56 -4.01
C CYS A 37 15.47 -15.87 -3.02
N ASP A 38 14.28 -16.44 -2.77
CA ASP A 38 13.36 -15.90 -1.77
C ASP A 38 13.98 -15.87 -0.37
N GLN A 39 14.78 -16.87 -0.01
CA GLN A 39 15.44 -16.93 1.30
C GLN A 39 16.60 -15.92 1.41
N VAL A 40 17.37 -15.74 0.34
CA VAL A 40 18.42 -14.71 0.28
C VAL A 40 17.81 -13.32 0.49
N MET A 41 16.72 -12.99 -0.20
CA MET A 41 16.05 -11.69 -0.05
C MET A 41 15.48 -11.47 1.36
N ARG A 42 14.92 -12.50 2.00
CA ARG A 42 14.48 -12.41 3.41
C ARG A 42 15.66 -12.12 4.33
N THR A 43 16.78 -12.78 4.09
CA THR A 43 17.99 -12.63 4.91
C THR A 43 18.54 -11.22 4.77
N GLU A 44 18.66 -10.71 3.55
CA GLU A 44 19.10 -9.34 3.26
C GLU A 44 18.20 -8.31 3.94
N ALA A 45 16.88 -8.45 3.81
CA ALA A 45 15.92 -7.56 4.45
C ALA A 45 15.99 -7.61 5.99
N CYS A 46 16.21 -8.79 6.58
CA CYS A 46 16.39 -8.93 8.02
C CYS A 46 17.71 -8.30 8.51
N LEU A 47 18.78 -8.39 7.70
CA LEU A 47 20.05 -7.73 8.02
C LEU A 47 19.88 -6.20 8.01
N GLU A 48 19.19 -5.65 7.01
CA GLU A 48 18.85 -4.22 6.96
C GLU A 48 17.99 -3.81 8.17
N ALA A 49 16.94 -4.57 8.48
CA ALA A 49 16.07 -4.33 9.64
C ALA A 49 16.83 -4.34 10.97
N ARG A 50 17.79 -5.25 11.12
CA ARG A 50 18.63 -5.37 12.32
C ARG A 50 19.46 -4.11 12.56
N GLU A 51 19.88 -3.42 11.51
CA GLU A 51 20.63 -2.17 11.68
C GLU A 51 19.75 -1.04 12.24
N TYR A 52 18.43 -1.03 11.96
CA TYR A 52 17.49 -0.13 12.65
C TYR A 52 17.38 -0.48 14.14
N GLY A 53 17.23 -1.76 14.48
CA GLY A 53 17.13 -2.20 15.88
C GLY A 53 18.41 -2.02 16.70
N ARG A 54 19.56 -1.81 16.05
CA ARG A 54 20.85 -1.52 16.71
C ARG A 54 21.04 -0.04 17.03
N GLN A 55 20.20 0.84 16.50
CA GLN A 55 20.28 2.26 16.78
C GLN A 55 20.05 2.51 18.27
N GLN A 56 20.91 3.34 18.86
CA GLN A 56 20.82 3.67 20.28
C GLN A 56 19.70 4.69 20.50
N ILE A 57 18.87 4.43 21.50
CA ILE A 57 17.77 5.31 21.91
C ILE A 57 18.14 5.94 23.25
N ALA A 58 17.80 7.21 23.43
CA ALA A 58 18.01 7.88 24.70
C ALA A 58 17.16 7.19 25.80
N PRO A 59 17.63 7.06 27.05
CA PRO A 59 16.88 6.39 28.11
C PRO A 59 15.50 6.99 28.42
N GLN A 60 15.25 8.23 27.99
CA GLN A 60 13.99 8.96 28.18
C GLN A 60 13.02 8.80 27.02
N GLU A 61 13.48 8.33 25.86
CA GLU A 61 12.67 8.17 24.65
C GLU A 61 12.01 6.79 24.63
N GLN A 62 10.70 6.77 24.34
CA GLN A 62 9.94 5.53 24.30
C GLN A 62 10.08 4.85 22.94
N LEU A 63 9.97 3.52 22.94
CA LEU A 63 9.93 2.74 21.71
C LEU A 63 8.68 3.11 20.91
N ARG A 64 8.83 3.21 19.60
CA ARG A 64 7.70 3.45 18.69
C ARG A 64 6.74 2.27 18.77
N LYS A 65 5.44 2.56 18.91
CA LYS A 65 4.37 1.55 18.96
C LYS A 65 3.70 1.41 17.60
N ALA A 66 3.75 0.21 17.04
CA ALA A 66 3.11 -0.12 15.78
C ALA A 66 1.97 -1.13 15.99
N THR A 67 0.77 -0.79 15.55
CA THR A 67 -0.36 -1.72 15.52
C THR A 67 -0.51 -2.27 14.12
N VAL A 68 -0.46 -3.60 13.97
CA VAL A 68 -0.61 -4.29 12.69
C VAL A 68 -2.01 -4.88 12.60
N ILE A 69 -2.81 -4.45 11.62
CA ILE A 69 -4.10 -5.06 11.28
C ILE A 69 -3.89 -6.06 10.15
N LEU A 70 -4.01 -7.35 10.49
CA LEU A 70 -3.78 -8.46 9.56
C LEU A 70 -5.10 -9.12 9.18
N ASN A 71 -5.37 -9.20 7.88
CA ASN A 71 -6.46 -10.04 7.35
C ASN A 71 -5.93 -11.43 6.94
N PRO A 72 -6.10 -12.48 7.77
CA PRO A 72 -5.59 -13.82 7.48
C PRO A 72 -6.27 -14.47 6.26
N ALA A 73 -7.54 -14.14 6.00
CA ALA A 73 -8.32 -14.71 4.89
C ALA A 73 -7.87 -14.16 3.51
N ALA A 74 -7.12 -13.06 3.48
CA ALA A 74 -6.63 -12.47 2.24
C ALA A 74 -5.76 -13.44 1.41
N CYS A 75 -5.77 -13.24 0.09
CA CYS A 75 -5.05 -14.07 -0.89
C CYS A 75 -5.37 -15.59 -0.78
N GLY A 76 -6.62 -15.94 -0.48
CA GLY A 76 -7.07 -17.33 -0.34
C GLY A 76 -6.48 -18.00 0.91
N GLY A 77 -6.46 -17.29 2.04
CA GLY A 77 -6.01 -17.82 3.34
C GLY A 77 -4.49 -17.91 3.51
N LYS A 78 -3.70 -17.37 2.57
CA LYS A 78 -2.23 -17.44 2.61
C LYS A 78 -1.59 -16.21 3.27
N ALA A 79 -2.36 -15.16 3.53
CA ALA A 79 -1.83 -13.89 4.03
C ALA A 79 -1.13 -14.03 5.37
N ASN A 80 -1.69 -14.79 6.33
CA ASN A 80 -1.04 -15.04 7.62
C ASN A 80 0.35 -15.65 7.45
N ASN A 81 0.46 -16.73 6.68
CA ASN A 81 1.75 -17.39 6.43
C ASN A 81 2.74 -16.50 5.66
N LEU A 82 2.25 -15.62 4.78
CA LEU A 82 3.10 -14.67 4.06
C LEU A 82 3.60 -13.55 4.97
N PHE A 83 2.76 -13.07 5.89
CA PHE A 83 3.13 -12.05 6.86
C PHE A 83 4.18 -12.58 7.84
N GLU A 84 3.89 -13.71 8.49
CA GLU A 84 4.76 -14.34 9.49
C GLU A 84 6.15 -14.69 8.93
N LYS A 85 6.23 -15.07 7.64
CA LYS A 85 7.50 -15.45 7.01
C LYS A 85 8.32 -14.29 6.45
N ASN A 86 7.66 -13.22 6.01
CA ASN A 86 8.34 -12.19 5.21
C ASN A 86 8.36 -10.81 5.90
N ALA A 87 7.37 -10.46 6.72
CA ALA A 87 7.23 -9.12 7.30
C ALA A 87 7.44 -9.12 8.83
N ALA A 88 6.86 -10.10 9.55
CA ALA A 88 6.96 -10.16 11.01
C ALA A 88 8.42 -10.14 11.54
N PRO A 89 9.37 -10.92 10.97
CA PRO A 89 10.76 -10.88 11.43
C PRO A 89 11.42 -9.52 11.27
N ILE A 90 11.10 -8.81 10.19
CA ILE A 90 11.64 -7.47 9.89
C ILE A 90 11.16 -6.47 10.95
N LEU A 91 9.86 -6.48 11.27
CA LEU A 91 9.28 -5.56 12.25
C LEU A 91 9.83 -5.82 13.67
N HIS A 92 9.98 -7.08 14.07
CA HIS A 92 10.53 -7.42 15.39
C HIS A 92 12.02 -7.10 15.51
N LEU A 93 12.80 -7.25 14.44
CA LEU A 93 14.23 -6.92 14.43
C LEU A 93 14.50 -5.41 14.46
N ALA A 94 13.54 -4.59 14.02
CA ALA A 94 13.70 -3.14 13.93
C ALA A 94 13.57 -2.39 15.27
N GLY A 95 13.28 -3.09 16.38
CA GLY A 95 13.15 -2.45 17.69
C GLY A 95 11.84 -1.67 17.88
N VAL A 96 10.77 -2.05 17.18
CA VAL A 96 9.44 -1.46 17.30
C VAL A 96 8.56 -2.33 18.21
N GLU A 97 7.72 -1.72 19.05
CA GLU A 97 6.72 -2.46 19.84
C GLU A 97 5.53 -2.81 18.93
N VAL A 98 5.49 -4.05 18.45
CA VAL A 98 4.52 -4.50 17.43
C VAL A 98 3.37 -5.24 18.08
N THR A 99 2.15 -4.73 17.94
CA THR A 99 0.91 -5.42 18.32
C THR A 99 0.17 -5.91 17.09
N ILE A 100 0.06 -7.24 16.91
CA ILE A 100 -0.60 -7.84 15.75
C ILE A 100 -2.05 -8.17 16.10
N VAL A 101 -3.01 -7.54 15.43
CA VAL A 101 -4.44 -7.83 15.55
C VAL A 101 -4.95 -8.50 14.28
N LYS A 102 -5.50 -9.70 14.42
CA LYS A 102 -6.05 -10.48 13.32
C LYS A 102 -7.54 -10.19 13.18
N THR A 103 -8.00 -9.98 11.95
CA THR A 103 -9.43 -9.81 11.65
C THR A 103 -10.07 -11.15 11.30
N ASP A 104 -11.22 -11.45 11.90
CA ASP A 104 -12.00 -12.67 11.69
C ASP A 104 -13.02 -12.52 10.55
N TYR A 105 -13.61 -11.32 10.39
CA TYR A 105 -14.65 -11.06 9.40
C TYR A 105 -14.60 -9.64 8.79
N GLU A 106 -15.30 -9.46 7.66
CA GLU A 106 -15.40 -8.19 6.93
C GLU A 106 -16.03 -7.09 7.80
N GLY A 107 -15.39 -5.92 7.85
CA GLY A 107 -15.85 -4.78 8.65
C GLY A 107 -15.46 -4.84 10.13
N GLN A 108 -14.81 -5.90 10.60
CA GLN A 108 -14.23 -5.93 11.96
C GLN A 108 -13.09 -4.93 12.10
N ALA A 109 -12.24 -4.78 11.07
CA ALA A 109 -11.15 -3.81 11.08
C ALA A 109 -11.66 -2.40 11.33
N LYS A 110 -12.77 -2.04 10.67
CA LYS A 110 -13.44 -0.76 10.84
C LYS A 110 -13.92 -0.51 12.28
N LYS A 111 -14.60 -1.49 12.90
CA LYS A 111 -15.05 -1.39 14.30
C LYS A 111 -13.87 -1.31 15.27
N LEU A 112 -12.82 -2.08 15.01
CA LEU A 112 -11.61 -2.06 15.81
C LEU A 112 -10.93 -0.69 15.76
N MET A 113 -10.88 -0.05 14.59
CA MET A 113 -10.31 1.30 14.45
C MET A 113 -11.08 2.37 15.22
N GLU A 114 -12.40 2.23 15.38
CA GLU A 114 -13.21 3.13 16.19
C GLU A 114 -12.85 3.06 17.69
N LEU A 115 -12.45 1.88 18.16
CA LEU A 115 -12.13 1.60 19.57
C LEU A 115 -10.62 1.65 19.88
N MET A 116 -9.78 1.77 18.85
CA MET A 116 -8.33 1.70 19.01
C MET A 116 -7.79 2.91 19.78
N GLU A 117 -6.87 2.64 20.71
CA GLU A 117 -6.12 3.66 21.44
C GLU A 117 -5.08 4.36 20.55
N HIS A 118 -4.33 5.30 21.13
CA HIS A 118 -3.30 6.03 20.41
C HIS A 118 -2.09 5.14 20.10
N THR A 119 -1.65 5.17 18.84
CA THR A 119 -0.52 4.40 18.32
C THR A 119 0.34 5.32 17.45
N ASP A 120 1.66 5.15 17.48
CA ASP A 120 2.56 6.00 16.68
C ASP A 120 2.50 5.66 15.19
N MET A 121 2.21 4.40 14.86
CA MET A 121 2.11 3.92 13.50
C MET A 121 1.04 2.82 13.38
N LEU A 122 0.27 2.87 12.30
CA LEU A 122 -0.71 1.84 11.96
C LEU A 122 -0.28 1.11 10.69
N ILE A 123 -0.13 -0.20 10.76
CA ILE A 123 0.28 -1.02 9.63
C ILE A 123 -0.89 -1.90 9.19
N VAL A 124 -1.29 -1.81 7.92
CA VAL A 124 -2.35 -2.65 7.35
C VAL A 124 -1.71 -3.74 6.49
N ALA A 125 -1.88 -4.99 6.92
CA ALA A 125 -1.38 -6.17 6.24
C ALA A 125 -2.55 -6.92 5.57
N GLY A 126 -2.75 -6.67 4.27
CA GLY A 126 -3.93 -7.18 3.58
C GLY A 126 -4.00 -6.80 2.10
N GLY A 127 -5.22 -6.68 1.59
CA GLY A 127 -5.49 -6.12 0.26
C GLY A 127 -6.14 -4.74 0.35
N ASP A 128 -6.50 -4.19 -0.81
CA ASP A 128 -7.13 -2.86 -0.92
C ASP A 128 -8.41 -2.74 -0.06
N GLY A 129 -9.21 -3.80 0.05
CA GLY A 129 -10.43 -3.80 0.87
C GLY A 129 -10.17 -3.64 2.37
N THR A 130 -9.16 -4.34 2.91
CA THR A 130 -8.79 -4.21 4.34
C THR A 130 -8.26 -2.81 4.64
N LEU A 131 -7.48 -2.23 3.72
CA LEU A 131 -7.02 -0.84 3.84
C LEU A 131 -8.19 0.15 3.79
N GLN A 132 -9.17 -0.07 2.91
CA GLN A 132 -10.37 0.75 2.84
C GLN A 132 -11.20 0.69 4.13
N GLU A 133 -11.36 -0.49 4.74
CA GLU A 133 -12.05 -0.65 6.02
C GLU A 133 -11.35 0.12 7.15
N VAL A 134 -10.03 0.01 7.22
CA VAL A 134 -9.21 0.71 8.23
C VAL A 134 -9.33 2.23 8.07
N VAL A 135 -9.13 2.75 6.85
CA VAL A 135 -9.25 4.18 6.57
C VAL A 135 -10.65 4.69 6.85
N THR A 136 -11.68 3.91 6.48
CA THR A 136 -13.08 4.26 6.78
C THR A 136 -13.34 4.29 8.28
N GLY A 137 -12.80 3.35 9.06
CA GLY A 137 -12.94 3.33 10.51
C GLY A 137 -12.28 4.53 11.18
N LEU A 138 -11.04 4.86 10.77
CA LEU A 138 -10.32 6.03 11.29
C LEU A 138 -11.04 7.35 10.98
N LEU A 139 -11.49 7.52 9.74
CA LEU A 139 -12.15 8.74 9.27
C LEU A 139 -13.57 8.94 9.80
N ARG A 140 -14.18 7.91 10.39
CA ARG A 140 -15.49 8.01 11.06
C ARG A 140 -15.40 8.48 12.51
N ARG A 141 -14.20 8.47 13.10
CA ARG A 141 -14.02 8.86 14.49
C ARG A 141 -14.28 10.35 14.70
N PRO A 142 -14.80 10.75 15.87
CA PRO A 142 -14.91 12.16 16.23
C PRO A 142 -13.53 12.84 16.35
N ASP A 143 -12.49 12.09 16.76
CA ASP A 143 -11.11 12.56 16.88
C ASP A 143 -10.31 12.50 15.56
N GLN A 144 -10.99 12.61 14.41
CA GLN A 144 -10.39 12.45 13.08
C GLN A 144 -9.12 13.29 12.89
N GLU A 145 -9.08 14.53 13.37
CA GLU A 145 -7.94 15.44 13.15
C GLU A 145 -6.64 14.95 13.78
N LYS A 146 -6.71 14.25 14.92
CA LYS A 146 -5.53 13.69 15.60
C LYS A 146 -5.03 12.45 14.88
N PHE A 147 -5.95 11.55 14.49
CA PHE A 147 -5.60 10.32 13.80
C PHE A 147 -5.24 10.54 12.32
N SER A 148 -5.61 11.68 11.73
CA SER A 148 -5.13 12.11 10.40
C SER A 148 -3.62 12.28 10.30
N GLN A 149 -2.95 12.48 11.44
CA GLN A 149 -1.50 12.66 11.51
C GLN A 149 -0.75 11.34 11.72
N VAL A 150 -1.44 10.26 12.11
CA VAL A 150 -0.81 8.96 12.35
C VAL A 150 -0.46 8.31 11.00
N PRO A 151 0.81 7.98 10.74
CA PRO A 151 1.20 7.35 9.49
C PRO A 151 0.59 5.96 9.35
N ILE A 152 0.06 5.69 8.15
CA ILE A 152 -0.47 4.37 7.79
C ILE A 152 0.52 3.68 6.86
N GLY A 153 1.08 2.55 7.30
CA GLY A 153 1.89 1.65 6.48
C GLY A 153 1.02 0.61 5.79
N PHE A 154 1.31 0.28 4.53
CA PHE A 154 0.57 -0.73 3.78
C PHE A 154 1.47 -1.88 3.34
N ILE A 155 1.18 -3.09 3.84
CA ILE A 155 1.85 -4.33 3.45
C ILE A 155 0.95 -5.11 2.46
N PRO A 156 1.35 -5.20 1.19
CA PRO A 156 0.53 -5.77 0.12
C PRO A 156 0.52 -7.32 0.18
N LEU A 157 -0.42 -7.89 0.92
CA LEU A 157 -0.61 -9.35 1.03
C LEU A 157 -1.67 -9.91 0.06
N GLY A 158 -2.52 -9.04 -0.50
CA GLY A 158 -3.57 -9.39 -1.46
C GLY A 158 -3.06 -10.04 -2.75
N SER A 159 -3.99 -10.59 -3.53
CA SER A 159 -3.70 -11.17 -4.86
C SER A 159 -3.47 -10.10 -5.92
N GLN A 160 -4.20 -8.99 -5.81
CA GLN A 160 -4.05 -7.80 -6.63
C GLN A 160 -4.20 -6.61 -5.67
N ASN A 161 -3.20 -5.72 -5.66
CA ASN A 161 -3.20 -4.54 -4.81
C ASN A 161 -2.99 -3.34 -5.74
N SER A 162 -4.03 -2.52 -5.90
CA SER A 162 -4.04 -1.44 -6.88
C SER A 162 -3.29 -0.21 -6.38
N LEU A 163 -3.17 -0.05 -5.06
CA LEU A 163 -2.39 1.03 -4.44
C LEU A 163 -0.89 0.74 -4.44
N SER A 164 -0.52 -0.54 -4.44
CA SER A 164 0.88 -0.93 -4.28
C SER A 164 1.82 -0.39 -5.36
N PRO A 165 1.47 -0.40 -6.66
CA PRO A 165 2.30 0.19 -7.72
C PRO A 165 2.53 1.69 -7.59
N SER A 166 1.60 2.42 -6.97
CA SER A 166 1.70 3.87 -6.77
C SER A 166 2.53 4.23 -5.54
N LEU A 167 2.70 3.25 -4.66
CA LEU A 167 3.31 3.39 -3.36
C LEU A 167 4.74 2.83 -3.39
N HIS A 168 4.89 1.58 -3.80
CA HIS A 168 6.12 0.81 -3.74
C HIS A 168 6.72 0.58 -5.14
N LEU A 169 8.03 0.34 -5.18
CA LEU A 169 8.70 -0.14 -6.38
C LEU A 169 8.08 -1.44 -6.88
N LEU A 170 7.70 -1.46 -8.17
CA LEU A 170 7.18 -2.64 -8.84
C LEU A 170 8.21 -3.77 -8.80
N SER A 171 7.79 -4.93 -8.30
CA SER A 171 8.62 -6.12 -8.28
C SER A 171 7.84 -7.34 -8.74
N ASP A 172 8.47 -8.12 -9.61
CA ASP A 172 7.90 -9.38 -10.11
C ASP A 172 7.82 -10.46 -9.02
N ASN A 173 8.65 -10.35 -7.98
CA ASN A 173 8.65 -11.30 -6.88
C ASN A 173 7.80 -10.81 -5.70
N LYS A 174 6.78 -11.59 -5.34
CA LYS A 174 5.88 -11.31 -4.22
C LYS A 174 6.62 -11.14 -2.88
N VAL A 175 7.67 -11.91 -2.62
CA VAL A 175 8.45 -11.82 -1.38
C VAL A 175 9.17 -10.48 -1.33
N LYS A 176 9.88 -10.12 -2.41
CA LYS A 176 10.59 -8.84 -2.52
C LYS A 176 9.65 -7.65 -2.32
N HIS A 177 8.45 -7.73 -2.90
CA HIS A 177 7.45 -6.68 -2.76
C HIS A 177 6.96 -6.52 -1.31
N ILE A 178 6.74 -7.61 -0.57
CA ILE A 178 6.35 -7.57 0.85
C ILE A 178 7.51 -7.06 1.73
N THR A 179 8.73 -7.57 1.52
CA THR A 179 9.89 -7.18 2.33
C THR A 179 10.26 -5.72 2.08
N SER A 180 10.27 -5.28 0.82
CA SER A 180 10.52 -3.89 0.45
C SER A 180 9.47 -2.96 1.06
N ALA A 181 8.19 -3.32 0.98
CA ALA A 181 7.12 -2.53 1.58
C ALA A 181 7.30 -2.40 3.11
N THR A 182 7.70 -3.47 3.78
CA THR A 182 7.94 -3.46 5.23
C THR A 182 9.14 -2.60 5.60
N LEU A 183 10.23 -2.67 4.81
CA LEU A 183 11.41 -1.82 5.01
C LEU A 183 11.12 -0.33 4.76
N SER A 184 10.30 -0.01 3.76
CA SER A 184 9.88 1.38 3.50
C SER A 184 9.09 1.98 4.67
N ILE A 185 8.27 1.18 5.35
CA ILE A 185 7.58 1.59 6.57
C ILE A 185 8.59 1.88 7.68
N LEU A 186 9.61 1.04 7.86
CA LEU A 186 10.66 1.26 8.87
C LEU A 186 11.51 2.51 8.59
N LYS A 187 11.70 2.86 7.31
CA LYS A 187 12.39 4.10 6.90
C LYS A 187 11.64 5.36 7.33
N GLY A 188 10.33 5.28 7.58
CA GLY A 188 9.54 6.39 8.13
C GLY A 188 9.24 7.52 7.15
N GLU A 189 9.31 7.27 5.85
CA GLU A 189 9.09 8.29 4.83
C GLU A 189 7.62 8.36 4.43
N THR A 190 6.99 9.51 4.63
CA THR A 190 5.55 9.74 4.45
C THR A 190 5.18 10.44 3.14
N ILE A 191 4.13 9.99 2.46
CA ILE A 191 3.51 10.62 1.29
C ILE A 191 2.06 11.01 1.60
N PRO A 192 1.63 12.27 1.36
CA PRO A 192 0.23 12.65 1.49
C PRO A 192 -0.66 11.97 0.43
N LEU A 193 -1.68 11.22 0.86
CA LEU A 193 -2.71 10.64 -0.02
C LEU A 193 -4.07 11.30 0.14
N ASP A 194 -4.73 11.53 -0.99
CA ASP A 194 -6.08 12.07 -1.07
C ASP A 194 -7.12 10.95 -0.89
N VAL A 195 -8.24 11.27 -0.25
CA VAL A 195 -9.33 10.32 0.04
C VAL A 195 -10.65 10.85 -0.49
N LEU A 196 -11.44 9.96 -1.10
CA LEU A 196 -12.80 10.24 -1.55
C LEU A 196 -13.81 9.88 -0.45
N GLN A 197 -14.65 10.83 -0.06
CA GLN A 197 -15.79 10.56 0.83
C GLN A 197 -17.06 10.28 -0.01
N ILE A 198 -17.69 9.15 0.26
CA ILE A 198 -18.91 8.69 -0.39
C ILE A 198 -19.99 8.60 0.69
N LYS A 199 -21.01 9.45 0.60
CA LYS A 199 -22.11 9.51 1.58
C LYS A 199 -23.38 8.98 0.93
N GLY A 200 -23.92 7.89 1.49
CA GLY A 200 -25.27 7.43 1.17
C GLY A 200 -26.31 8.25 1.91
N GLU A 201 -27.55 8.23 1.44
CA GLU A 201 -28.65 9.01 2.04
C GLU A 201 -28.97 8.56 3.47
N LYS A 202 -28.96 7.25 3.73
CA LYS A 202 -29.31 6.64 5.03
C LYS A 202 -28.13 5.96 5.72
N GLU A 203 -26.98 5.89 5.05
CA GLU A 203 -25.81 5.15 5.54
C GLU A 203 -24.71 6.10 6.01
N GLN A 204 -23.91 5.62 6.95
CA GLN A 204 -22.72 6.33 7.39
C GLN A 204 -21.72 6.49 6.23
N PRO A 205 -20.97 7.61 6.17
CA PRO A 205 -20.07 7.91 5.06
C PRO A 205 -18.95 6.87 4.92
N VAL A 206 -18.73 6.37 3.71
CA VAL A 206 -17.64 5.44 3.36
C VAL A 206 -16.51 6.24 2.72
N PHE A 207 -15.28 5.88 3.03
CA PHE A 207 -14.11 6.53 2.46
C PHE A 207 -13.40 5.58 1.50
N ALA A 208 -12.87 6.11 0.39
CA ALA A 208 -12.20 5.34 -0.65
C ALA A 208 -10.88 6.02 -1.06
N LEU A 209 -9.81 5.24 -1.13
CA LEU A 209 -8.47 5.72 -1.54
C LEU A 209 -8.27 5.70 -3.05
N LEU A 210 -8.88 4.73 -3.74
CA LEU A 210 -8.65 4.50 -5.16
C LEU A 210 -9.74 5.10 -6.03
N GLY A 211 -11.00 4.78 -5.72
CA GLY A 211 -12.12 5.16 -6.56
C GLY A 211 -13.33 4.25 -6.44
N LEU A 212 -14.41 4.66 -7.10
CA LEU A 212 -15.66 3.92 -7.21
C LEU A 212 -15.79 3.36 -8.63
N ARG A 213 -16.18 2.08 -8.73
CA ARG A 213 -16.42 1.39 -10.01
C ARG A 213 -17.85 0.88 -10.06
N TRP A 214 -18.59 1.31 -11.08
CA TRP A 214 -19.96 0.84 -11.34
C TRP A 214 -20.14 0.50 -12.82
N GLY A 215 -20.82 -0.61 -13.09
CA GLY A 215 -21.12 -1.09 -14.44
C GLY A 215 -20.78 -2.56 -14.68
N ALA A 216 -20.94 -2.97 -15.94
CA ALA A 216 -20.83 -4.37 -16.38
C ALA A 216 -19.50 -5.05 -15.99
N PHE A 217 -18.37 -4.33 -16.08
CA PHE A 217 -17.06 -4.89 -15.74
C PHE A 217 -16.93 -5.24 -14.25
N ARG A 218 -17.55 -4.46 -13.37
CA ARG A 218 -17.57 -4.76 -11.93
C ARG A 218 -18.43 -5.99 -11.66
N ASP A 219 -19.57 -6.11 -12.32
CA ASP A 219 -20.48 -7.24 -12.15
C ASP A 219 -19.85 -8.54 -12.71
N ALA A 220 -19.17 -8.46 -13.85
CA ALA A 220 -18.35 -9.54 -14.37
C ALA A 220 -17.21 -9.90 -13.39
N ALA A 221 -16.49 -8.91 -12.86
CA ALA A 221 -15.42 -9.15 -11.88
C ALA A 221 -15.89 -9.90 -10.63
N ALA A 222 -17.10 -9.60 -10.15
CA ALA A 222 -17.71 -10.30 -9.02
C ALA A 222 -18.05 -11.78 -9.30
N THR A 223 -18.26 -12.15 -10.57
CA THR A 223 -18.56 -13.54 -10.97
C THR A 223 -17.32 -14.35 -11.33
N ILE A 224 -16.16 -13.73 -11.56
CA ILE A 224 -14.90 -14.43 -11.90
C ILE A 224 -14.57 -15.55 -10.91
N SER A 225 -14.79 -15.32 -9.61
CA SER A 225 -14.51 -16.32 -8.56
C SER A 225 -15.39 -17.57 -8.66
N LYS A 226 -16.62 -17.46 -9.19
CA LYS A 226 -17.55 -18.58 -9.36
C LYS A 226 -17.03 -19.58 -10.42
N TYR A 227 -16.33 -19.09 -11.44
CA TYR A 227 -15.78 -19.89 -12.54
C TYR A 227 -14.40 -20.48 -12.21
N TRP A 228 -14.12 -20.79 -10.94
CA TRP A 228 -12.81 -21.29 -10.50
C TRP A 228 -12.34 -22.55 -11.25
N TYR A 229 -13.28 -23.38 -11.71
CA TYR A 229 -13.05 -24.62 -12.45
C TYR A 229 -12.46 -24.41 -13.86
N LEU A 230 -12.63 -23.22 -14.45
CA LEU A 230 -12.10 -22.89 -15.79
C LEU A 230 -10.64 -22.42 -15.76
N GLY A 231 -10.00 -22.41 -14.59
CA GLY A 231 -8.57 -22.12 -14.43
C GLY A 231 -8.17 -20.80 -15.10
N PRO A 232 -7.28 -20.80 -16.11
CA PRO A 232 -6.81 -19.58 -16.78
C PRO A 232 -7.90 -18.89 -17.62
N LEU A 233 -8.92 -19.61 -18.05
CA LEU A 233 -10.00 -19.07 -18.88
C LEU A 233 -11.11 -18.41 -18.06
N LYS A 234 -11.10 -18.55 -16.73
CA LYS A 234 -12.18 -18.03 -15.85
C LYS A 234 -12.50 -16.56 -16.07
N THR A 235 -11.48 -15.71 -16.29
CA THR A 235 -11.68 -14.27 -16.51
C THR A 235 -12.40 -14.02 -17.83
N LYS A 236 -11.93 -14.65 -18.93
CA LYS A 236 -12.55 -14.53 -20.25
C LYS A 236 -13.96 -15.11 -20.26
N ALA A 237 -14.14 -16.26 -19.61
CA ALA A 237 -15.42 -16.94 -19.48
C ALA A 237 -16.44 -16.10 -18.69
N ALA A 238 -16.03 -15.46 -17.59
CA ALA A 238 -16.92 -14.58 -16.83
C ALA A 238 -17.45 -13.42 -17.69
N HIS A 239 -16.58 -12.77 -18.47
CA HIS A 239 -17.00 -11.75 -19.42
C HIS A 239 -17.91 -12.33 -20.51
N TRP A 240 -17.53 -13.46 -21.11
CA TRP A 240 -18.30 -14.09 -22.18
C TRP A 240 -19.71 -14.52 -21.73
N PHE A 241 -19.83 -15.18 -20.59
CA PHE A 241 -21.11 -15.59 -20.02
C PHE A 241 -21.97 -14.39 -19.59
N SER A 242 -21.35 -13.32 -19.08
CA SER A 242 -22.07 -12.08 -18.78
C SER A 242 -22.67 -11.46 -20.06
N THR A 243 -21.90 -11.44 -21.15
CA THR A 243 -22.35 -10.94 -22.45
C THR A 243 -23.46 -11.80 -23.06
N LEU A 244 -23.35 -13.13 -22.95
CA LEU A 244 -24.39 -14.03 -23.46
C LEU A 244 -25.73 -13.89 -22.73
N ARG A 245 -25.69 -13.54 -21.44
CA ARG A 245 -26.88 -13.43 -20.61
C ARG A 245 -27.66 -12.17 -20.94
N GLU A 246 -26.99 -11.03 -20.95
CA GLU A 246 -27.61 -9.71 -21.12
C GLU A 246 -26.71 -8.83 -22.00
N TRP A 247 -27.11 -8.66 -23.27
CA TRP A 247 -26.48 -7.73 -24.21
C TRP A 247 -27.54 -6.97 -25.01
N PRO A 248 -27.46 -5.62 -25.12
CA PRO A 248 -26.52 -4.71 -24.46
C PRO A 248 -26.95 -4.37 -23.01
N LEU A 249 -25.99 -4.32 -22.08
CA LEU A 249 -26.25 -3.94 -20.68
C LEU A 249 -26.19 -2.42 -20.53
N VAL A 250 -27.30 -1.74 -20.83
CA VAL A 250 -27.40 -0.28 -20.66
C VAL A 250 -28.03 0.02 -19.31
N ARG A 251 -27.37 0.86 -18.50
CA ARG A 251 -27.90 1.34 -17.21
C ARG A 251 -27.90 2.85 -17.20
N GLU A 252 -29.07 3.44 -16.94
CA GLU A 252 -29.23 4.88 -16.83
C GLU A 252 -28.97 5.36 -15.39
N ALA A 253 -28.20 6.43 -15.24
CA ALA A 253 -28.05 7.19 -14.00
C ALA A 253 -27.73 8.68 -14.36
N SER A 254 -27.65 9.61 -13.40
CA SER A 254 -27.62 11.07 -13.69
C SER A 254 -26.48 11.92 -13.06
N VAL A 255 -25.33 12.13 -13.73
CA VAL A 255 -24.22 13.13 -13.45
C VAL A 255 -24.59 14.45 -12.79
N SER A 256 -24.44 14.66 -11.49
CA SER A 256 -24.14 16.02 -10.96
C SER A 256 -22.72 16.10 -10.44
N TYR A 257 -21.91 16.99 -11.01
CA TYR A 257 -20.54 17.23 -10.55
C TYR A 257 -20.28 18.73 -10.46
N LEU A 258 -19.38 19.09 -9.54
CA LEU A 258 -18.88 20.46 -9.43
C LEU A 258 -17.58 20.58 -10.20
N ALA A 259 -17.41 21.69 -10.93
CA ALA A 259 -16.14 22.01 -11.56
C ALA A 259 -15.05 22.21 -10.49
N PRO A 260 -13.78 21.90 -10.80
CA PRO A 260 -12.70 22.10 -9.84
C PRO A 260 -12.66 23.55 -9.35
N SER A 261 -12.78 23.77 -8.04
CA SER A 261 -12.56 25.09 -7.46
C SER A 261 -11.07 25.42 -7.54
N LEU A 262 -10.73 26.60 -8.07
CA LEU A 262 -9.36 27.11 -8.00
C LEU A 262 -8.90 27.08 -6.54
N ARG A 263 -7.71 26.52 -6.30
CA ARG A 263 -7.11 26.53 -4.96
C ARG A 263 -7.11 28.00 -4.50
N PRO A 264 -7.60 28.33 -3.29
CA PRO A 264 -7.30 29.65 -2.73
C PRO A 264 -5.77 29.83 -2.80
N PRO A 265 -5.26 30.98 -3.26
CA PRO A 265 -3.83 31.17 -3.38
C PRO A 265 -3.20 30.74 -2.07
N ASP A 266 -2.21 29.84 -2.13
CA ASP A 266 -1.45 29.44 -0.95
C ASP A 266 -1.12 30.73 -0.19
N GLU A 267 -1.45 30.82 1.11
CA GLU A 267 -0.96 31.94 1.91
C GLU A 267 0.53 32.05 1.59
N PRO A 268 1.01 33.22 1.12
CA PRO A 268 2.37 33.34 0.66
C PRO A 268 3.22 32.82 1.81
N LEU A 269 4.02 31.78 1.51
CA LEU A 269 5.02 31.28 2.44
C LEU A 269 5.67 32.53 3.03
N GLN A 270 5.45 32.82 4.31
CA GLN A 270 6.06 33.98 4.96
C GLN A 270 7.55 33.67 4.94
N LYS A 271 8.23 34.02 3.84
CA LYS A 271 9.67 34.06 3.80
C LYS A 271 10.01 35.13 4.84
N PRO A 272 10.66 34.76 5.96
CA PRO A 272 11.06 35.76 6.92
C PRO A 272 11.82 36.85 6.15
N PRO A 273 11.55 38.14 6.42
CA PRO A 273 12.22 39.22 5.72
C PRO A 273 13.72 38.98 5.77
N ARG A 274 14.38 39.15 4.62
CA ARG A 274 15.80 38.85 4.48
C ARG A 274 16.56 39.64 5.56
N PRO A 275 17.28 38.99 6.49
CA PRO A 275 17.91 39.69 7.59
C PRO A 275 18.96 40.68 7.06
N ASN A 276 19.08 41.85 7.71
CA ASN A 276 19.96 42.96 7.30
C ASN A 276 21.40 42.48 7.05
N LEU A 277 22.14 43.16 6.15
CA LEU A 277 23.48 42.76 5.71
C LEU A 277 24.43 42.46 6.89
N LEU A 278 24.43 43.31 7.92
CA LEU A 278 25.21 43.13 9.15
C LEU A 278 24.92 41.81 9.87
N SER A 279 23.64 41.45 10.00
CA SER A 279 23.24 40.19 10.65
C SER A 279 23.63 38.95 9.82
N ARG A 280 23.75 39.07 8.49
CA ARG A 280 24.29 38.00 7.63
C ARG A 280 25.79 37.85 7.75
N ILE A 281 26.52 38.98 7.86
CA ILE A 281 27.96 38.99 8.09
C ILE A 281 28.27 38.43 9.48
N ALA A 282 27.55 38.87 10.52
CA ALA A 282 27.68 38.34 11.87
C ALA A 282 27.36 36.84 11.95
N ARG A 283 26.31 36.37 11.25
CA ARG A 283 25.97 34.93 11.20
C ARG A 283 27.02 34.12 10.43
N ARG A 284 27.59 34.65 9.34
CA ARG A 284 28.72 34.03 8.63
C ARG A 284 29.99 33.96 9.48
N LEU A 285 30.32 35.04 10.18
CA LEU A 285 31.45 35.07 11.11
C LEU A 285 31.23 34.07 12.24
N LYS A 286 30.03 34.04 12.85
CA LYS A 286 29.71 33.07 13.91
C LYS A 286 29.85 31.62 13.43
N ASN A 287 29.42 31.33 12.21
CA ASN A 287 29.56 30.00 11.60
C ASN A 287 31.01 29.67 11.17
N TYR A 288 31.85 30.67 10.90
CA TYR A 288 33.28 30.47 10.61
C TYR A 288 34.06 30.14 11.90
N TRP A 289 33.74 30.83 12.99
CA TRP A 289 34.36 30.60 14.31
C TRP A 289 33.80 29.38 15.04
N SER A 290 32.56 28.99 14.72
CA SER A 290 31.87 27.84 15.32
C SER A 290 31.00 27.18 14.24
N PRO A 291 31.58 26.28 13.42
CA PRO A 291 30.81 25.55 12.41
C PRO A 291 29.76 24.67 13.09
N PRO A 292 28.50 24.67 12.62
CA PRO A 292 27.49 23.78 13.16
C PRO A 292 27.90 22.32 12.88
N VAL A 293 27.77 21.47 13.90
CA VAL A 293 27.95 20.02 13.76
C VAL A 293 26.89 19.50 12.78
N GLU A 294 27.32 18.73 11.79
CA GLU A 294 26.46 18.13 10.76
C GLU A 294 25.48 17.14 11.41
N GLY A 295 24.33 17.62 11.89
CA GLY A 295 23.38 16.75 12.56
C GLY A 295 22.03 17.31 12.99
N SER A 296 21.72 18.60 12.79
CA SER A 296 20.38 19.11 13.15
C SER A 296 19.86 20.12 12.13
N ILE A 297 19.19 19.60 11.09
CA ILE A 297 18.24 20.41 10.32
C ILE A 297 16.99 20.55 11.19
N THR A 298 16.94 21.59 12.02
CA THR A 298 15.67 22.00 12.64
C THR A 298 14.84 22.73 11.58
N GLU A 299 14.11 21.98 10.76
CA GLU A 299 12.99 22.53 10.01
C GLU A 299 11.92 22.95 11.03
N THR A 300 11.82 24.26 11.26
CA THR A 300 10.70 24.84 11.99
C THR A 300 9.48 24.73 11.07
N VAL A 301 8.77 23.61 11.15
CA VAL A 301 7.50 23.41 10.45
C VAL A 301 6.46 24.31 11.12
N SER A 302 6.23 25.49 10.55
CA SER A 302 5.07 26.30 10.88
C SER A 302 3.80 25.50 10.56
N ARG A 303 3.12 25.02 11.61
CA ARG A 303 1.79 24.40 11.52
C ARG A 303 0.78 25.43 11.01
N VAL A 304 0.45 25.35 9.73
CA VAL A 304 -0.78 25.96 9.21
C VAL A 304 -1.89 24.93 9.40
N LEU A 305 -2.75 25.17 10.40
CA LEU A 305 -4.01 24.45 10.55
C LEU A 305 -4.92 24.85 9.38
N CYS A 306 -4.94 24.06 8.31
CA CYS A 306 -6.00 24.15 7.32
C CYS A 306 -7.25 23.46 7.90
N LEU A 307 -8.16 24.27 8.45
CA LEU A 307 -9.50 23.84 8.80
C LEU A 307 -10.20 23.26 7.56
N PRO A 308 -10.77 22.05 7.63
CA PRO A 308 -11.44 21.46 6.49
C PRO A 308 -12.81 22.10 6.25
N ARG A 309 -12.97 22.83 5.13
CA ARG A 309 -14.30 23.16 4.60
C ARG A 309 -14.85 21.95 3.84
N ARG A 310 -15.93 21.40 4.39
CA ARG A 310 -16.76 20.33 3.84
C ARG A 310 -17.31 20.75 2.47
N VAL A 311 -17.07 19.97 1.42
CA VAL A 311 -17.77 20.12 0.14
C VAL A 311 -18.47 18.79 -0.13
N GLU A 312 -19.80 18.82 -0.04
CA GLU A 312 -20.66 17.69 -0.36
C GLU A 312 -20.78 17.59 -1.90
N ALA A 313 -20.30 16.49 -2.47
CA ALA A 313 -20.58 16.13 -3.85
C ALA A 313 -21.68 15.08 -3.85
N VAL A 314 -22.87 15.45 -4.33
CA VAL A 314 -23.96 14.51 -4.62
C VAL A 314 -23.66 13.89 -5.98
N LEU A 315 -23.40 12.58 -5.97
CA LEU A 315 -23.05 11.79 -7.13
C LEU A 315 -24.30 11.07 -7.63
N ALA A 316 -24.81 11.45 -8.78
CA ALA A 316 -25.61 10.58 -9.63
C ALA A 316 -24.89 10.54 -11.00
N ALA A 317 -24.97 9.51 -11.88
CA ALA A 317 -24.08 9.42 -13.06
C ALA A 317 -24.59 9.01 -14.47
N ARG A 318 -24.37 9.80 -15.56
CA ARG A 318 -24.63 9.40 -16.96
C ARG A 318 -23.39 8.83 -17.67
N GLY A 319 -23.47 7.56 -18.10
CA GLY A 319 -22.52 6.87 -18.97
C GLY A 319 -22.62 5.34 -18.81
N ASP A 320 -22.30 4.56 -19.85
CA ASP A 320 -22.38 3.08 -19.86
C ASP A 320 -21.45 2.43 -18.81
N GLN A 321 -20.49 3.20 -18.31
CA GLN A 321 -19.55 2.79 -17.29
C GLN A 321 -19.10 4.01 -16.48
N LEU A 322 -19.21 3.95 -15.15
CA LEU A 322 -18.71 4.99 -14.27
C LEU A 322 -17.45 4.52 -13.56
N HIS A 323 -16.35 5.19 -13.85
CA HIS A 323 -15.08 5.01 -13.15
C HIS A 323 -14.65 6.36 -12.58
N ILE A 324 -14.78 6.50 -11.26
CA ILE A 324 -14.34 7.71 -10.57
C ILE A 324 -13.08 7.32 -9.82
N ASN A 325 -11.93 7.73 -10.36
CA ASN A 325 -10.64 7.57 -9.68
C ASN A 325 -10.38 8.75 -8.76
N ALA A 326 -9.99 8.46 -7.53
CA ALA A 326 -9.34 9.44 -6.65
C ALA A 326 -7.92 9.81 -7.18
N CYS A 327 -7.29 8.93 -7.97
CA CYS A 327 -5.88 9.05 -8.36
C CYS A 327 -5.62 9.46 -9.83
N GLY A 328 -6.63 9.89 -10.60
CA GLY A 328 -6.56 9.95 -12.07
C GLY A 328 -6.97 11.29 -12.72
N LEU A 329 -6.20 12.36 -12.48
CA LEU A 329 -6.15 13.56 -13.35
C LEU A 329 -4.70 14.06 -13.37
N ARG A 330 -3.88 13.48 -14.27
CA ARG A 330 -2.51 13.92 -14.55
C ARG A 330 -2.47 14.56 -15.94
N MET A 331 -3.18 15.69 -16.09
CA MET A 331 -2.85 16.74 -17.05
C MET A 331 -3.10 18.06 -16.33
N GLY A 332 -2.10 18.94 -16.37
CA GLY A 332 -1.83 19.95 -15.36
C GLY A 332 -3.05 20.73 -14.85
N CYS A 333 -3.41 20.49 -13.59
CA CYS A 333 -3.95 21.50 -12.67
C CYS A 333 -4.22 20.86 -11.30
N GLN A 334 -4.16 21.69 -10.27
CA GLN A 334 -3.84 21.37 -8.89
C GLN A 334 -4.94 20.58 -8.12
N LYS A 335 -4.45 19.67 -7.28
CA LYS A 335 -5.16 18.71 -6.41
C LYS A 335 -6.11 19.35 -5.37
N MET A 336 -7.26 18.71 -5.14
CA MET A 336 -8.05 18.83 -3.92
C MET A 336 -7.43 17.93 -2.85
N SER A 337 -6.89 18.53 -1.78
CA SER A 337 -6.04 17.87 -0.78
C SER A 337 -6.81 17.58 0.50
N TRP A 338 -6.99 16.30 0.82
CA TRP A 338 -7.07 15.85 2.20
C TRP A 338 -5.74 15.19 2.51
N ARG A 339 -4.95 15.77 3.42
CA ARG A 339 -3.54 15.43 3.58
C ARG A 339 -3.40 14.30 4.61
N TRP A 340 -3.19 13.07 4.16
CA TRP A 340 -2.86 11.92 5.01
C TRP A 340 -1.46 11.42 4.73
N ASN A 341 -0.56 11.45 5.71
CA ASN A 341 0.78 10.89 5.57
C ASN A 341 0.70 9.35 5.50
N VAL A 342 0.87 8.75 4.32
CA VAL A 342 1.00 7.32 4.09
C VAL A 342 2.46 7.00 3.82
N GLU A 343 3.09 6.20 4.66
CA GLU A 343 4.53 5.97 4.59
C GLU A 343 4.94 5.02 3.48
N VAL A 344 5.52 5.55 2.39
CA VAL A 344 6.14 4.75 1.32
C VAL A 344 7.20 5.54 0.54
N VAL A 345 8.29 4.87 0.14
CA VAL A 345 9.46 5.44 -0.56
C VAL A 345 9.62 4.91 -1.96
N GLN A 346 10.05 5.85 -2.81
CA GLN A 346 10.33 5.83 -4.24
C GLN A 346 11.23 4.71 -4.75
#